data_AF-A0A8J1L6H1-F1
#
_entry.id   AF-A0A8J1L6H1-F1
#
_cell.length_a   1.000
_cell.length_b   1.000
_cell.length_c   1.000
_cell.angle_alpha   90.00
_cell.angle_beta   90.00
_cell.angle_gamma   90.00
#
_symmetry.space_group_name_H-M   'P 1'
#
loop_
_entity.id
_entity.type
_entity.pdbx_description
1 polymer ?
#
loop_
_entity_poly.entity_id
_entity_poly.type
_entity_poly.pdbx_seq_one_letter_code
_entity_poly.pdbx_strand_id
1 'polypeptide(L)'
;MSRALAKCFRSPSVLLVTSIILLSFTIHWILIKQPLRCSHFQIKYAKPLATLVDNEEKVTEIFNAITRTVPSVYFTNISTTTSAKNSRGIILDLKKQYCVGDSLTVQVTMFDYVGKRKTYGGDFLRARIFSPKVEAGASGRIDDLNNGLYNVHFALFWEGNVKISILLMHPSEGVAALWRARNSGYKNIIFYGQYEYRSKKVQSECGFELDSDEAKCEYGAKEDKDFFYCIKPDNVSCESLISVTSKERSHTYLNTLEKTLFLRSNIGVEIPQTTESVDVMSCNRNSEVKPKCSTGMFQPFPSGYFLNNVWYPVFCNLSTYDPQSHISNCLSGKKIYIMGDSTLLQWTHYIASIMNSLKFFDLHASGSFNTLLLLDTDKNVYIHWKKHGHPLLIAYAFTVKDYSTVNQEIDRLEGGPQTVFVFSLGHHFRPFPITLFINRLLNTRKAIERLFLRSPDTKVIIRTENTREQSVAMDRFSDFYGYIQYQLTKDIFQGLNVGIIDAWDMSIASGAFELHPSASTVKNQINMFLKYIC
;
A
#
# COMPACT_ATOMS: atom_id res chain seq x y z
N MET A 1 -2.05 9.16 -56.66
CA MET A 1 -0.99 9.45 -57.64
C MET A 1 0.36 9.50 -56.94
N SER A 2 1.20 8.50 -57.23
CA SER A 2 2.66 8.52 -57.37
C SER A 2 3.57 9.34 -56.44
N ARG A 3 4.16 8.62 -55.46
CA ARG A 3 5.60 8.37 -55.17
C ARG A 3 6.72 9.34 -55.66
N ALA A 4 7.69 9.51 -54.73
CA ALA A 4 9.17 9.36 -54.88
C ALA A 4 9.96 10.52 -55.54
N LEU A 5 11.28 10.73 -55.35
CA LEU A 5 12.37 10.29 -54.46
C LEU A 5 13.61 11.14 -54.83
N ALA A 6 14.48 11.38 -53.83
CA ALA A 6 15.96 11.39 -53.88
C ALA A 6 16.76 12.30 -54.84
N LYS A 7 17.88 12.83 -54.33
CA LYS A 7 19.24 12.45 -54.78
C LYS A 7 20.35 13.02 -53.87
N CYS A 8 21.17 12.11 -53.35
CA CYS A 8 22.54 12.38 -52.90
C CYS A 8 23.49 12.45 -54.11
N PHE A 9 24.59 13.18 -53.97
CA PHE A 9 25.82 13.00 -54.76
C PHE A 9 27.02 12.85 -53.81
N ARG A 10 27.97 12.00 -54.22
CA ARG A 10 29.28 11.79 -53.59
C ARG A 10 30.32 11.58 -54.70
N SER A 11 31.56 12.04 -54.45
CA SER A 11 32.89 11.59 -54.96
C SER A 11 33.79 12.78 -55.35
N PRO A 12 35.15 12.71 -55.36
CA PRO A 12 36.10 11.98 -54.50
C PRO A 12 37.28 12.85 -53.94
N SER A 13 37.93 12.29 -52.91
CA SER A 13 39.37 12.24 -52.54
C SER A 13 40.40 13.26 -53.07
N VAL A 14 41.23 13.85 -52.19
CA VAL A 14 42.67 13.53 -51.95
C VAL A 14 43.31 14.48 -50.91
N LEU A 15 43.89 13.85 -49.87
CA LEU A 15 44.99 14.19 -48.94
C LEU A 15 45.60 15.62 -48.89
N LEU A 16 45.69 16.23 -47.69
CA LEU A 16 46.93 16.27 -46.87
C LEU A 16 46.69 16.87 -45.45
N VAL A 17 47.05 16.05 -44.46
CA VAL A 17 47.48 16.27 -43.07
C VAL A 17 47.53 17.71 -42.52
N THR A 18 46.80 17.99 -41.44
CA THR A 18 47.32 18.50 -40.15
C THR A 18 46.22 18.59 -39.08
N SER A 19 46.60 18.33 -37.83
CA SER A 19 45.83 18.57 -36.58
C SER A 19 44.81 17.52 -36.14
N ILE A 20 45.35 16.39 -35.68
CA ILE A 20 44.78 15.58 -34.61
C ILE A 20 44.88 16.40 -33.32
N ILE A 21 43.75 16.84 -32.75
CA ILE A 21 43.40 17.06 -31.32
C ILE A 21 42.06 17.81 -31.37
N LEU A 22 40.93 17.08 -31.48
CA LEU A 22 39.56 17.55 -31.12
C LEU A 22 38.45 16.50 -31.33
N LEU A 23 38.80 15.21 -31.51
CA LEU A 23 37.82 14.13 -31.74
C LEU A 23 37.90 12.98 -30.72
N SER A 24 38.42 13.26 -29.51
CA SER A 24 38.37 12.32 -28.38
C SER A 24 37.32 12.69 -27.31
N PHE A 25 36.70 13.87 -27.38
CA PHE A 25 35.77 14.34 -26.34
C PHE A 25 34.28 14.16 -26.67
N THR A 26 33.91 13.87 -27.91
CA THR A 26 32.50 13.72 -28.31
C THR A 26 32.01 12.28 -28.45
N ILE A 27 32.91 11.29 -28.40
CA ILE A 27 32.54 9.86 -28.44
C ILE A 27 32.60 9.21 -27.04
N HIS A 28 33.28 9.81 -26.06
CA HIS A 28 33.28 9.31 -24.67
C HIS A 28 32.06 9.79 -23.85
N TRP A 29 31.36 10.83 -24.30
CA TRP A 29 30.19 11.40 -23.60
C TRP A 29 28.83 10.79 -24.00
N ILE A 30 28.80 9.96 -25.04
CA ILE A 30 27.56 9.33 -25.53
C ILE A 30 27.45 7.85 -25.10
N LEU A 31 28.50 7.28 -24.48
CA LEU A 31 28.51 5.88 -23.99
C LEU A 31 28.45 5.74 -22.46
N ILE A 32 28.40 6.82 -21.69
CA ILE A 32 28.31 6.78 -20.22
C ILE A 32 27.19 7.70 -19.74
N LYS A 33 25.95 7.29 -20.00
CA LYS A 33 24.73 7.62 -19.22
C LYS A 33 23.54 6.85 -19.82
N GLN A 34 23.66 5.53 -19.92
CA GLN A 34 22.46 4.71 -19.85
C GLN A 34 22.07 4.66 -18.38
N PRO A 35 20.84 5.05 -17.98
CA PRO A 35 20.38 4.76 -16.65
C PRO A 35 20.38 3.24 -16.52
N LEU A 36 21.06 2.73 -15.49
CA LEU A 36 21.00 1.33 -15.09
C LEU A 36 19.53 0.89 -15.12
N ARG A 37 19.19 0.00 -16.06
CA ARG A 37 17.90 -0.70 -16.06
C ARG A 37 17.91 -1.62 -14.83
N CYS A 38 17.47 -1.10 -13.70
CA CYS A 38 17.25 -1.88 -12.50
C CYS A 38 15.97 -2.71 -12.65
N SER A 39 16.09 -4.01 -12.40
CA SER A 39 14.97 -4.93 -12.24
C SER A 39 14.26 -4.59 -10.94
N HIS A 40 13.30 -3.67 -11.02
CA HIS A 40 12.29 -3.58 -10.01
C HIS A 40 11.43 -4.85 -10.03
N PHE A 41 10.86 -5.18 -8.88
CA PHE A 41 9.49 -5.68 -8.81
C PHE A 41 8.53 -4.57 -9.31
N GLN A 42 8.71 -4.11 -10.55
CA GLN A 42 7.78 -3.24 -11.23
C GLN A 42 6.91 -4.16 -12.05
N ILE A 43 5.63 -4.20 -11.72
CA ILE A 43 4.64 -4.66 -12.67
C ILE A 43 4.61 -3.60 -13.78
N LYS A 44 5.50 -3.74 -14.76
CA LYS A 44 5.56 -2.83 -15.91
C LYS A 44 4.35 -3.11 -16.81
N TYR A 45 3.25 -2.40 -16.57
CA TYR A 45 2.20 -2.27 -17.58
C TYR A 45 2.75 -1.44 -18.75
N ALA A 46 2.77 -2.05 -19.93
CA ALA A 46 3.11 -1.35 -21.15
C ALA A 46 1.96 -0.40 -21.54
N LYS A 47 2.20 0.92 -21.41
CA LYS A 47 1.41 2.06 -21.94
C LYS A 47 -0.05 2.20 -21.44
N PRO A 48 -0.55 3.43 -21.20
CA PRO A 48 -1.97 3.65 -20.99
C PRO A 48 -2.68 3.52 -22.34
N LEU A 49 -3.42 2.43 -22.54
CA LEU A 49 -4.39 2.36 -23.63
C LEU A 49 -5.73 2.84 -23.08
N ALA A 50 -6.13 4.02 -23.54
CA ALA A 50 -7.47 4.56 -23.37
C ALA A 50 -8.44 3.73 -24.22
N THR A 51 -8.88 2.59 -23.69
CA THR A 51 -10.09 1.89 -24.15
C THR A 51 -10.78 1.26 -22.95
N LEU A 52 -12.11 1.26 -22.97
CA LEU A 52 -12.99 0.55 -22.05
C LEU A 52 -12.72 -0.97 -22.16
N VAL A 53 -11.61 -1.44 -21.62
CA VAL A 53 -11.39 -2.87 -21.39
C VAL A 53 -12.32 -3.27 -20.26
N ASP A 54 -13.02 -4.40 -20.43
CA ASP A 54 -13.79 -5.02 -19.35
C ASP A 54 -12.86 -5.21 -18.15
N ASN A 55 -13.31 -4.83 -16.94
CA ASN A 55 -12.50 -4.99 -15.74
C ASN A 55 -12.05 -6.44 -15.56
N GLU A 56 -12.84 -7.41 -16.02
CA GLU A 56 -12.51 -8.84 -15.89
C GLU A 56 -11.20 -9.22 -16.58
N GLU A 57 -10.97 -8.76 -17.82
CA GLU A 57 -9.73 -9.02 -18.54
C GLU A 57 -8.56 -8.34 -17.84
N LYS A 58 -8.75 -7.09 -17.40
CA LYS A 58 -7.69 -6.34 -16.70
C LYS A 58 -7.35 -6.95 -15.34
N VAL A 59 -8.36 -7.39 -14.58
CA VAL A 59 -8.19 -8.12 -13.32
C VAL A 59 -7.37 -9.38 -13.55
N THR A 60 -7.69 -10.14 -14.60
CA THR A 60 -6.98 -11.37 -14.96
C THR A 60 -5.54 -11.09 -15.36
N GLU A 61 -5.29 -10.04 -16.16
CA GLU A 61 -3.94 -9.61 -16.55
C GLU A 61 -3.10 -9.25 -15.30
N ILE A 62 -3.65 -8.43 -14.40
CA ILE A 62 -3.00 -8.01 -13.16
C ILE A 62 -2.73 -9.23 -12.26
N PHE A 63 -3.71 -10.11 -12.06
CA PHE A 63 -3.56 -11.33 -11.26
C PHE A 63 -2.43 -12.23 -11.79
N ASN A 64 -2.40 -12.47 -13.11
CA ASN A 64 -1.37 -13.28 -13.74
C ASN A 64 0.01 -12.62 -13.64
N ALA A 65 0.08 -11.29 -13.77
CA ALA A 65 1.33 -10.56 -13.60
C ALA A 65 1.89 -10.76 -12.19
N ILE A 66 1.08 -10.59 -11.14
CA ILE A 66 1.51 -10.82 -9.75
C ILE A 66 1.90 -12.28 -9.55
N THR A 67 1.09 -13.23 -10.03
CA THR A 67 1.36 -14.67 -9.87
C THR A 67 2.73 -15.08 -10.42
N ARG A 68 3.17 -14.48 -11.54
CA ARG A 68 4.51 -14.72 -12.10
C ARG A 68 5.67 -14.23 -11.23
N THR A 69 5.39 -13.29 -10.32
CA THR A 69 6.40 -12.73 -9.41
C THR A 69 6.46 -13.46 -8.07
N VAL A 70 5.43 -14.24 -7.74
CA VAL A 70 5.41 -15.08 -6.54
C VAL A 70 6.17 -16.37 -6.81
N PRO A 71 7.02 -16.86 -5.88
CA PRO A 71 7.71 -18.13 -6.05
C PRO A 71 6.73 -19.30 -6.21
N SER A 72 7.03 -20.21 -7.14
CA SER A 72 6.32 -21.49 -7.29
C SER A 72 7.20 -22.61 -6.75
N VAL A 73 7.23 -22.74 -5.43
CA VAL A 73 8.08 -23.70 -4.73
C VAL A 73 7.25 -24.54 -3.75
N TYR A 74 7.65 -25.80 -3.60
CA TYR A 74 7.03 -26.76 -2.70
C TYR A 74 8.09 -27.35 -1.79
N PHE A 75 7.65 -27.82 -0.62
CA PHE A 75 8.53 -28.49 0.33
C PHE A 75 7.83 -29.70 0.93
N THR A 76 8.63 -30.71 1.27
CA THR A 76 8.18 -31.94 1.94
C THR A 76 8.66 -32.01 3.39
N ASN A 77 9.66 -31.19 3.75
CA ASN A 77 10.20 -31.11 5.10
C ASN A 77 10.50 -29.65 5.44
N ILE A 78 10.08 -29.19 6.63
CA ILE A 78 10.35 -27.83 7.09
C ILE A 78 11.86 -27.54 7.15
N SER A 79 12.71 -28.55 7.35
CA SER A 79 14.15 -28.38 7.45
C SER A 79 14.80 -27.85 6.17
N THR A 80 14.15 -28.01 5.01
CA THR A 80 14.63 -27.50 3.71
C THR A 80 14.17 -26.07 3.40
N THR A 81 13.34 -25.49 4.26
CA THR A 81 12.81 -24.14 4.11
C THR A 81 13.74 -23.09 4.69
N THR A 82 13.61 -21.84 4.28
CA THR A 82 14.54 -20.77 4.70
C THR A 82 14.55 -20.60 6.23
N SER A 83 15.76 -20.59 6.81
CA SER A 83 16.03 -20.35 8.22
C SER A 83 16.73 -19.01 8.39
N ALA A 84 16.06 -18.05 9.04
CA ALA A 84 16.67 -16.76 9.34
C ALA A 84 17.94 -16.90 10.18
N LYS A 85 17.93 -17.82 11.16
CA LYS A 85 19.06 -18.05 12.09
C LYS A 85 20.31 -18.58 11.41
N ASN A 86 20.14 -19.38 10.35
CA ASN A 86 21.26 -19.90 9.56
C ASN A 86 21.66 -18.94 8.43
N SER A 87 20.79 -17.99 8.10
CA SER A 87 21.04 -16.95 7.10
C SER A 87 21.95 -15.87 7.64
N ARG A 88 22.56 -15.07 6.74
CA ARG A 88 23.48 -14.01 7.15
C ARG A 88 23.44 -12.81 6.23
N GLY A 89 23.56 -11.61 6.82
CA GLY A 89 23.73 -10.34 6.12
C GLY A 89 25.15 -9.80 6.24
N ILE A 90 25.69 -9.28 5.14
CA ILE A 90 27.02 -8.64 5.08
C ILE A 90 26.86 -7.29 4.39
N ILE A 91 27.41 -6.23 5.01
CA ILE A 91 27.49 -4.92 4.37
C ILE A 91 28.51 -4.99 3.23
N LEU A 92 28.08 -4.70 2.01
CA LEU A 92 28.96 -4.57 0.86
C LEU A 92 29.76 -3.27 0.96
N ASP A 93 31.05 -3.35 0.63
CA ASP A 93 31.98 -2.21 0.62
C ASP A 93 31.95 -1.39 1.92
N LEU A 94 32.01 -2.09 3.06
CA LEU A 94 31.93 -1.48 4.39
C LEU A 94 32.97 -0.36 4.52
N LYS A 95 32.48 0.86 4.71
CA LYS A 95 33.31 2.05 4.90
C LYS A 95 33.58 2.23 6.39
N LYS A 96 34.75 2.79 6.70
CA LYS A 96 35.08 3.22 8.08
C LYS A 96 34.13 4.31 8.58
N GLN A 97 33.57 5.12 7.67
CA GLN A 97 32.71 6.24 7.97
C GLN A 97 31.76 6.50 6.81
N TYR A 98 30.49 6.78 7.13
CA TYR A 98 29.46 7.13 6.15
C TYR A 98 29.05 8.60 6.30
N CYS A 99 28.57 9.18 5.21
CA CYS A 99 28.01 10.52 5.19
C CYS A 99 26.49 10.48 5.11
N VAL A 100 25.81 11.49 5.67
CA VAL A 100 24.39 11.72 5.36
C VAL A 100 24.22 11.86 3.84
N GLY A 101 23.23 11.14 3.30
CA GLY A 101 22.96 11.00 1.88
C GLY A 101 23.74 9.88 1.18
N ASP A 102 24.64 9.17 1.87
CA ASP A 102 25.20 7.94 1.33
C ASP A 102 24.17 6.81 1.30
N SER A 103 24.45 5.81 0.47
CA SER A 103 23.71 4.55 0.44
C SER A 103 24.53 3.42 1.06
N LEU A 104 23.84 2.52 1.75
CA LEU A 104 24.36 1.29 2.30
C LEU A 104 23.68 0.11 1.59
N THR A 105 24.45 -0.92 1.20
CA THR A 105 23.88 -2.16 0.67
C THR A 105 24.28 -3.33 1.55
N VAL A 106 23.31 -4.10 2.01
CA VAL A 106 23.51 -5.36 2.74
C VAL A 106 23.17 -6.51 1.81
N GLN A 107 24.15 -7.36 1.51
CA GLN A 107 23.89 -8.62 0.83
C GLN A 107 23.47 -9.68 1.85
N VAL A 108 22.31 -10.28 1.63
CA VAL A 108 21.79 -11.35 2.48
C VAL A 108 21.91 -12.67 1.73
N THR A 109 22.61 -13.64 2.31
CA THR A 109 22.63 -15.03 1.82
C THR A 109 21.68 -15.86 2.66
N MET A 110 20.71 -16.49 1.99
CA MET A 110 19.72 -17.35 2.64
C MET A 110 20.19 -18.80 2.70
N PHE A 111 19.92 -19.43 3.85
CA PHE A 111 20.19 -20.84 4.12
C PHE A 111 18.95 -21.51 4.70
N ASP A 112 18.82 -22.82 4.49
CA ASP A 112 17.79 -23.62 5.14
C ASP A 112 18.20 -24.04 6.57
N TYR A 113 17.35 -24.80 7.27
CA TYR A 113 17.62 -25.24 8.65
C TYR A 113 18.75 -26.26 8.77
N VAL A 114 19.16 -26.92 7.68
CA VAL A 114 20.31 -27.85 7.67
C VAL A 114 21.60 -27.17 7.22
N GLY A 115 21.58 -25.86 6.96
CA GLY A 115 22.76 -25.07 6.60
C GLY A 115 23.12 -25.14 5.11
N LYS A 116 22.20 -25.62 4.26
CA LYS A 116 22.37 -25.58 2.81
C LYS A 116 21.90 -24.23 2.28
N ARG A 117 22.72 -23.64 1.40
CA ARG A 117 22.40 -22.37 0.74
C ARG A 117 21.16 -22.54 -0.17
N LYS A 118 20.23 -21.60 -0.09
CA LYS A 118 19.06 -21.55 -0.98
C LYS A 118 19.50 -21.25 -2.42
N THR A 119 18.79 -21.82 -3.39
CA THR A 119 19.08 -21.67 -4.83
C THR A 119 17.98 -20.94 -5.59
N TYR A 120 17.01 -20.40 -4.87
CA TYR A 120 15.88 -19.62 -5.38
C TYR A 120 15.55 -18.51 -4.39
N GLY A 121 14.83 -17.49 -4.88
CA GLY A 121 14.35 -16.37 -4.08
C GLY A 121 12.89 -16.53 -3.66
N GLY A 122 12.23 -15.41 -3.38
CA GLY A 122 10.82 -15.30 -3.05
C GLY A 122 10.52 -15.22 -1.55
N ASP A 123 11.54 -15.12 -0.70
CA ASP A 123 11.37 -14.89 0.74
C ASP A 123 10.78 -13.49 0.97
N PHE A 124 9.77 -13.40 1.83
CA PHE A 124 9.20 -12.12 2.22
C PHE A 124 10.01 -11.52 3.36
N LEU A 125 10.77 -10.47 3.06
CA LEU A 125 11.65 -9.78 3.99
C LEU A 125 11.09 -8.41 4.39
N ARG A 126 11.40 -7.99 5.61
CA ARG A 126 11.19 -6.63 6.09
C ARG A 126 12.53 -6.04 6.51
N ALA A 127 12.92 -4.93 5.91
CA ALA A 127 14.19 -4.28 6.16
C ALA A 127 13.98 -2.84 6.63
N ARG A 128 14.71 -2.44 7.67
CA ARG A 128 14.78 -1.04 8.12
C ARG A 128 16.14 -0.67 8.70
N ILE A 129 16.43 0.62 8.69
CA ILE A 129 17.46 1.24 9.54
C ILE A 129 16.81 2.13 10.59
N PHE A 130 17.43 2.27 11.76
CA PHE A 130 16.86 3.06 12.85
C PHE A 130 17.89 3.51 13.90
N SER A 131 17.56 4.61 14.59
CA SER A 131 18.32 5.12 15.74
C SER A 131 17.35 5.49 16.86
N PRO A 132 17.21 4.65 17.91
CA PRO A 132 16.20 4.85 18.96
C PRO A 132 16.30 6.19 19.68
N LYS A 133 17.53 6.68 19.95
CA LYS A 133 17.78 7.91 20.72
C LYS A 133 17.21 9.17 20.08
N VAL A 134 17.11 9.19 18.76
CA VAL A 134 16.59 10.32 17.97
C VAL A 134 15.30 9.94 17.26
N GLU A 135 14.64 8.87 17.70
CA GLU A 135 13.36 8.38 17.15
C GLU A 135 13.35 8.35 15.61
N ALA A 136 14.47 7.93 15.03
CA ALA A 136 14.69 7.94 13.59
C ALA A 136 14.55 6.54 12.99
N GLY A 137 14.04 6.48 11.76
CA GLY A 137 13.87 5.22 11.06
C GLY A 137 13.54 5.39 9.59
N ALA A 138 13.97 4.44 8.76
CA ALA A 138 13.65 4.38 7.33
C ALA A 138 13.58 2.93 6.86
N SER A 139 12.74 2.64 5.87
CA SER A 139 12.68 1.31 5.26
C SER A 139 13.83 1.06 4.27
N GLY A 140 14.17 -0.20 4.07
CA GLY A 140 15.15 -0.66 3.08
C GLY A 140 14.50 -1.24 1.83
N ARG A 141 15.08 -0.97 0.66
CA ARG A 141 14.65 -1.55 -0.63
C ARG A 141 15.27 -2.92 -0.80
N ILE A 142 14.47 -3.94 -1.04
CA ILE A 142 14.95 -5.32 -1.17
C ILE A 142 14.90 -5.71 -2.65
N ASP A 143 16.05 -6.06 -3.20
CA ASP A 143 16.20 -6.62 -4.54
C ASP A 143 16.52 -8.13 -4.40
N ASP A 144 15.60 -8.97 -4.84
CA ASP A 144 15.76 -10.44 -4.87
C ASP A 144 16.51 -10.87 -6.13
N LEU A 145 17.64 -11.57 -5.96
CA LEU A 145 18.46 -12.06 -7.07
C LEU A 145 18.02 -13.44 -7.59
N ASN A 146 16.90 -13.97 -7.07
CA ASN A 146 16.25 -15.22 -7.45
C ASN A 146 17.15 -16.47 -7.31
N ASN A 147 18.16 -16.42 -6.46
CA ASN A 147 19.14 -17.49 -6.28
C ASN A 147 19.56 -17.69 -4.81
N GLY A 148 18.70 -17.26 -3.87
CA GLY A 148 18.98 -17.27 -2.43
C GLY A 148 19.88 -16.12 -1.96
N LEU A 149 20.18 -15.14 -2.82
CA LEU A 149 20.80 -13.87 -2.45
C LEU A 149 19.80 -12.73 -2.60
N TYR A 150 19.88 -11.77 -1.67
CA TYR A 150 19.14 -10.52 -1.72
C TYR A 150 20.10 -9.35 -1.52
N ASN A 151 19.87 -8.24 -2.20
CA ASN A 151 20.53 -6.97 -1.91
C ASN A 151 19.53 -6.03 -1.25
N VAL A 152 19.84 -5.60 -0.03
CA VAL A 152 19.00 -4.68 0.73
C VAL A 152 19.68 -3.31 0.74
N HIS A 153 19.04 -2.33 0.12
CA HIS A 153 19.56 -0.98 -0.05
C HIS A 153 18.91 -0.02 0.95
N PHE A 154 19.73 0.72 1.68
CA PHE A 154 19.31 1.79 2.59
C PHE A 154 19.92 3.11 2.14
N ALA A 155 19.13 4.19 2.24
CA ALA A 155 19.65 5.56 2.18
C ALA A 155 19.85 6.07 3.62
N LEU A 156 21.00 6.68 3.89
CA LEU A 156 21.36 7.18 5.22
C LEU A 156 20.90 8.63 5.37
N PHE A 157 19.84 8.86 6.13
CA PHE A 157 19.16 10.16 6.18
C PHE A 157 19.55 11.07 7.36
N TRP A 158 20.20 10.54 8.39
CA TRP A 158 20.52 11.29 9.61
C TRP A 158 21.89 10.90 10.18
N GLU A 159 22.38 11.74 11.08
CA GLU A 159 23.68 11.59 11.74
C GLU A 159 23.61 10.68 12.97
N GLY A 160 24.74 10.08 13.31
CA GLY A 160 24.93 9.25 14.49
C GLY A 160 24.99 7.75 14.16
N ASN A 161 24.82 6.94 15.20
CA ASN A 161 24.86 5.49 15.09
C ASN A 161 23.53 4.97 14.54
N VAL A 162 23.58 4.35 13.35
CA VAL A 162 22.43 3.83 12.62
C VAL A 162 22.45 2.31 12.69
N LYS A 163 21.43 1.72 13.32
CA LYS A 163 21.24 0.26 13.41
C LYS A 163 20.52 -0.27 12.18
N ILE A 164 20.82 -1.51 11.81
CA ILE A 164 20.20 -2.24 10.70
C ILE A 164 19.35 -3.37 11.27
N SER A 165 18.17 -3.61 10.70
CA SER A 165 17.36 -4.79 10.99
C SER A 165 16.77 -5.35 9.69
N ILE A 166 16.88 -6.66 9.52
CA ILE A 166 16.35 -7.42 8.40
C ILE A 166 15.65 -8.66 8.96
N LEU A 167 14.33 -8.67 8.86
CA LEU A 167 13.47 -9.75 9.34
C LEU A 167 13.08 -10.65 8.18
N LEU A 168 13.22 -11.97 8.37
CA LEU A 168 12.50 -12.96 7.58
C LEU A 168 11.05 -13.01 8.08
N MET A 169 10.14 -12.42 7.33
CA MET A 169 8.71 -12.43 7.66
C MET A 169 8.10 -13.78 7.29
N HIS A 170 8.33 -14.24 6.05
CA HIS A 170 7.96 -15.58 5.60
C HIS A 170 9.02 -16.15 4.65
N PRO A 171 9.36 -17.44 4.75
CA PRO A 171 10.21 -18.09 3.77
C PRO A 171 9.50 -18.19 2.43
N SER A 172 10.25 -18.32 1.33
CA SER A 172 9.71 -18.45 -0.04
C SER A 172 8.65 -19.54 -0.20
N GLU A 173 8.76 -20.65 0.53
CA GLU A 173 7.76 -21.72 0.58
C GLU A 173 6.47 -21.29 1.29
N GLY A 174 6.61 -20.48 2.34
CA GLY A 174 5.47 -19.88 3.02
C GLY A 174 4.77 -18.86 2.14
N VAL A 175 5.53 -18.06 1.40
CA VAL A 175 4.99 -17.10 0.42
C VAL A 175 4.19 -17.82 -0.67
N ALA A 176 4.73 -18.90 -1.24
CA ALA A 176 4.01 -19.73 -2.22
C ALA A 176 2.71 -20.30 -1.64
N ALA A 177 2.76 -20.86 -0.44
CA ALA A 177 1.60 -21.41 0.26
C ALA A 177 0.52 -20.35 0.55
N LEU A 178 0.92 -19.17 1.04
CA LEU A 178 0.02 -18.04 1.30
C LEU A 178 -0.65 -17.56 0.01
N TRP A 179 0.10 -17.38 -1.07
CA TRP A 179 -0.47 -16.94 -2.35
C TRP A 179 -1.51 -17.92 -2.89
N ARG A 180 -1.20 -19.22 -2.85
CA ARG A 180 -2.14 -20.27 -3.24
C ARG A 180 -3.38 -20.24 -2.33
N ALA A 181 -3.17 -20.22 -1.01
CA ALA A 181 -4.25 -20.27 -0.03
C ALA A 181 -5.21 -19.08 -0.15
N ARG A 182 -4.69 -17.86 -0.28
CA ARG A 182 -5.50 -16.64 -0.46
C ARG A 182 -6.45 -16.74 -1.65
N ASN A 183 -5.98 -17.31 -2.74
CA ASN A 183 -6.69 -17.33 -4.02
C ASN A 183 -7.47 -18.63 -4.25
N SER A 184 -7.59 -19.50 -3.24
CA SER A 184 -8.32 -20.77 -3.34
C SER A 184 -9.83 -20.64 -3.10
N GLY A 185 -10.32 -19.47 -2.65
CA GLY A 185 -11.75 -19.19 -2.52
C GLY A 185 -12.09 -18.27 -1.34
N TYR A 186 -13.38 -18.23 -0.98
CA TYR A 186 -13.94 -17.25 -0.04
C TYR A 186 -14.31 -17.84 1.34
N LYS A 187 -14.00 -19.11 1.61
CA LYS A 187 -14.49 -19.84 2.81
C LYS A 187 -13.85 -19.38 4.13
N ASN A 188 -12.83 -18.52 4.13
CA ASN A 188 -12.15 -18.07 5.35
C ASN A 188 -13.04 -17.20 6.25
N ILE A 189 -13.96 -16.43 5.66
CA ILE A 189 -14.82 -15.48 6.35
C ILE A 189 -16.28 -15.82 6.06
N ILE A 190 -17.13 -15.80 7.08
CA ILE A 190 -18.58 -15.82 6.95
C ILE A 190 -19.15 -14.45 7.29
N PHE A 191 -20.16 -14.02 6.55
CA PHE A 191 -20.97 -12.88 6.94
C PHE A 191 -22.39 -13.35 7.28
N TYR A 192 -23.04 -12.60 8.16
CA TYR A 192 -24.45 -12.79 8.42
C TYR A 192 -25.20 -11.48 8.27
N GLY A 193 -26.18 -11.48 7.39
CA GLY A 193 -27.11 -10.39 7.17
C GLY A 193 -28.27 -10.51 8.13
N GLN A 194 -28.62 -9.41 8.77
CA GLN A 194 -29.77 -9.32 9.66
C GLN A 194 -30.83 -8.42 9.03
N TYR A 195 -32.03 -8.96 8.91
CA TYR A 195 -33.19 -8.37 8.29
C TYR A 195 -34.23 -8.02 9.34
N GLU A 196 -34.97 -6.94 9.11
CA GLU A 196 -36.07 -6.51 9.96
C GLU A 196 -37.38 -6.51 9.19
N TYR A 197 -38.26 -7.46 9.51
CA TYR A 197 -39.55 -7.62 8.84
C TYR A 197 -40.67 -7.76 9.88
N ARG A 198 -41.60 -6.78 9.89
CA ARG A 198 -42.73 -6.73 10.84
C ARG A 198 -42.29 -6.92 12.30
N SER A 199 -41.25 -6.19 12.71
CA SER A 199 -40.62 -6.24 14.05
C SER A 199 -39.99 -7.60 14.43
N LYS A 200 -39.84 -8.53 13.49
CA LYS A 200 -39.05 -9.75 13.66
C LYS A 200 -37.67 -9.57 13.02
N LYS A 201 -36.66 -10.09 13.72
CA LYS A 201 -35.28 -10.16 13.23
C LYS A 201 -35.06 -11.53 12.62
N VAL A 202 -34.68 -11.56 11.35
CA VAL A 202 -34.32 -12.78 10.61
C VAL A 202 -32.88 -12.66 10.16
N GLN A 203 -32.12 -13.74 10.23
CA GLN A 203 -30.70 -13.75 9.88
C GLN A 203 -30.46 -14.78 8.77
N SER A 204 -29.60 -14.43 7.82
CA SER A 204 -29.15 -15.36 6.78
C SER A 204 -27.66 -15.21 6.50
N GLU A 205 -27.06 -16.23 5.90
CA GLU A 205 -25.66 -16.21 5.49
C GLU A 205 -25.45 -15.27 4.30
N CYS A 206 -24.34 -14.54 4.33
CA CYS A 206 -23.91 -13.63 3.28
C CYS A 206 -22.43 -13.82 2.92
N GLY A 207 -22.04 -13.33 1.75
CA GLY A 207 -20.67 -13.40 1.24
C GLY A 207 -20.55 -12.94 -0.21
N PHE A 208 -19.31 -12.90 -0.70
CA PHE A 208 -19.02 -12.65 -2.12
C PHE A 208 -19.25 -13.89 -3.00
N GLU A 209 -19.15 -15.07 -2.40
CA GLU A 209 -19.46 -16.35 -3.01
C GLU A 209 -20.20 -17.21 -1.98
N LEU A 210 -21.35 -17.76 -2.37
CA LEU A 210 -22.24 -18.54 -1.51
C LEU A 210 -22.46 -19.93 -2.12
N ASP A 211 -22.13 -20.96 -1.33
CA ASP A 211 -22.25 -22.39 -1.65
C ASP A 211 -23.69 -22.87 -1.37
N SER A 212 -24.66 -22.30 -2.09
CA SER A 212 -26.10 -22.61 -1.99
C SER A 212 -26.81 -22.31 -3.30
N ASP A 213 -27.78 -23.16 -3.66
CA ASP A 213 -28.69 -23.01 -4.81
C ASP A 213 -29.96 -22.22 -4.47
N GLU A 214 -30.10 -21.79 -3.21
CA GLU A 214 -31.23 -20.97 -2.77
C GLU A 214 -31.25 -19.60 -3.46
N ALA A 215 -32.42 -18.97 -3.49
CA ALA A 215 -32.56 -17.61 -3.99
C ALA A 215 -31.67 -16.64 -3.20
N LYS A 216 -31.02 -15.70 -3.91
CA LYS A 216 -30.06 -14.75 -3.30
C LYS A 216 -30.58 -13.32 -3.42
N CYS A 217 -30.33 -12.53 -2.38
CA CYS A 217 -30.38 -11.08 -2.44
C CYS A 217 -29.02 -10.57 -2.96
N GLU A 218 -29.04 -9.67 -3.93
CA GLU A 218 -27.84 -9.06 -4.51
C GLU A 218 -27.69 -7.62 -4.03
N TYR A 219 -26.53 -7.28 -3.47
CA TYR A 219 -26.18 -5.93 -3.01
C TYR A 219 -24.92 -5.45 -3.72
N GLY A 220 -25.06 -4.42 -4.55
CA GLY A 220 -23.95 -3.88 -5.35
C GLY A 220 -24.46 -3.16 -6.59
N ALA A 221 -23.61 -2.35 -7.20
CA ALA A 221 -23.94 -1.71 -8.48
C ALA A 221 -23.60 -2.67 -9.63
N LYS A 222 -24.52 -2.81 -10.59
CA LYS A 222 -24.33 -3.74 -11.71
C LYS A 222 -23.16 -3.35 -12.60
N GLU A 223 -22.90 -2.05 -12.72
CA GLU A 223 -21.81 -1.50 -13.53
C GLU A 223 -20.43 -1.86 -12.97
N ASP A 224 -20.33 -2.07 -11.66
CA ASP A 224 -19.06 -2.34 -10.96
C ASP A 224 -18.67 -3.83 -10.99
N LYS A 225 -19.64 -4.72 -11.28
CA LYS A 225 -19.51 -6.19 -11.14
C LYS A 225 -18.90 -6.59 -9.78
N ASP A 226 -19.27 -5.87 -8.73
CA ASP A 226 -18.75 -6.02 -7.37
C ASP A 226 -19.95 -6.22 -6.42
N PHE A 227 -20.42 -7.46 -6.37
CA PHE A 227 -21.62 -7.84 -5.65
C PHE A 227 -21.29 -8.53 -4.33
N PHE A 228 -22.14 -8.24 -3.35
CA PHE A 228 -22.23 -8.95 -2.09
C PHE A 228 -23.60 -9.62 -2.02
N TYR A 229 -23.63 -10.89 -1.65
CA TYR A 229 -24.85 -11.69 -1.69
C TYR A 229 -25.27 -12.11 -0.29
N CYS A 230 -26.57 -12.29 -0.09
CA CYS A 230 -27.12 -12.98 1.06
C CYS A 230 -28.14 -14.02 0.59
N ILE A 231 -28.21 -15.17 1.27
CA ILE A 231 -29.32 -16.12 1.08
C ILE A 231 -30.62 -15.38 1.43
N LYS A 232 -31.59 -15.41 0.52
CA LYS A 232 -32.86 -14.69 0.68
C LYS A 232 -33.71 -15.39 1.74
N PRO A 233 -34.04 -14.73 2.87
CA PRO A 233 -34.89 -15.37 3.87
C PRO A 233 -36.34 -15.50 3.38
N ASP A 234 -37.00 -16.58 3.79
CA ASP A 234 -38.39 -16.85 3.41
C ASP A 234 -39.34 -15.72 3.81
N ASN A 235 -40.16 -15.27 2.85
CA ASN A 235 -41.16 -14.21 3.04
C ASN A 235 -40.60 -12.87 3.56
N VAL A 236 -39.29 -12.62 3.41
CA VAL A 236 -38.62 -11.37 3.78
C VAL A 236 -38.06 -10.71 2.51
N SER A 237 -38.28 -9.40 2.35
CA SER A 237 -37.76 -8.67 1.20
C SER A 237 -36.28 -8.33 1.38
N CYS A 238 -35.51 -8.31 0.29
CA CYS A 238 -34.07 -8.04 0.33
C CYS A 238 -33.75 -6.63 0.83
N GLU A 239 -34.65 -5.69 0.58
CA GLU A 239 -34.57 -4.29 1.01
C GLU A 239 -34.70 -4.11 2.53
N SER A 240 -35.07 -5.17 3.26
CA SER A 240 -35.18 -5.15 4.72
C SER A 240 -33.88 -5.50 5.46
N LEU A 241 -32.76 -5.66 4.75
CA LEU A 241 -31.44 -5.84 5.36
C LEU A 241 -31.03 -4.57 6.13
N ILE A 242 -30.78 -4.71 7.45
CA ILE A 242 -30.47 -3.57 8.32
C ILE A 242 -29.01 -3.54 8.78
N SER A 243 -28.39 -4.71 8.95
CA SER A 243 -27.01 -4.81 9.43
C SER A 243 -26.34 -6.09 8.96
N VAL A 244 -25.02 -6.07 8.94
CA VAL A 244 -24.18 -7.23 8.65
C VAL A 244 -23.20 -7.44 9.81
N THR A 245 -22.90 -8.70 10.11
CA THR A 245 -21.79 -9.11 10.97
C THR A 245 -20.83 -9.97 10.17
N SER A 246 -19.56 -9.99 10.57
CA SER A 246 -18.55 -10.88 9.98
C SER A 246 -17.93 -11.76 11.06
N LYS A 247 -17.59 -13.00 10.71
CA LYS A 247 -16.88 -13.92 11.58
C LYS A 247 -15.86 -14.72 10.79
N GLU A 248 -14.75 -15.00 11.44
CA GLU A 248 -13.75 -15.94 10.97
C GLU A 248 -14.26 -17.38 11.03
N ARG A 249 -14.26 -18.12 9.90
CA ARG A 249 -14.60 -19.55 9.90
C ARG A 249 -13.46 -20.36 10.50
N SER A 250 -13.75 -21.55 11.04
CA SER A 250 -12.71 -22.54 11.35
C SER A 250 -12.27 -23.28 10.08
N HIS A 251 -11.76 -22.53 9.10
CA HIS A 251 -11.35 -23.02 7.78
C HIS A 251 -9.98 -22.47 7.40
N THR A 252 -9.21 -23.23 6.63
CA THR A 252 -7.94 -22.75 6.07
C THR A 252 -7.63 -23.53 4.81
N TYR A 253 -7.09 -22.84 3.82
CA TYR A 253 -6.63 -23.43 2.56
C TYR A 253 -5.19 -23.95 2.64
N LEU A 254 -4.54 -23.83 3.80
CA LEU A 254 -3.23 -24.43 4.07
C LEU A 254 -3.36 -25.89 4.48
N ASN A 255 -2.47 -26.73 3.97
CA ASN A 255 -2.31 -28.10 4.43
C ASN A 255 -1.58 -28.16 5.79
N THR A 256 -1.58 -29.33 6.42
CA THR A 256 -0.99 -29.53 7.76
C THR A 256 0.49 -29.16 7.83
N LEU A 257 1.27 -29.46 6.78
CA LEU A 257 2.70 -29.15 6.74
C LEU A 257 2.93 -27.64 6.55
N GLU A 258 2.21 -26.98 5.64
CA GLU A 258 2.30 -25.53 5.41
C GLU A 258 2.01 -24.73 6.68
N LYS A 259 1.04 -25.17 7.50
CA LYS A 259 0.74 -24.50 8.79
C LYS A 259 1.94 -24.39 9.73
N THR A 260 2.89 -25.32 9.65
CA THR A 260 4.10 -25.30 10.49
C THR A 260 5.04 -24.13 10.17
N LEU A 261 4.95 -23.56 8.95
CA LEU A 261 5.71 -22.35 8.58
C LEU A 261 5.22 -21.10 9.28
N PHE A 262 3.96 -21.09 9.74
CA PHE A 262 3.31 -19.93 10.34
C PHE A 262 3.19 -20.02 11.85
N LEU A 263 3.98 -20.90 12.47
CA LEU A 263 4.21 -20.83 13.92
C LEU A 263 4.92 -19.52 14.25
N ARG A 264 4.52 -18.87 15.34
CA ARG A 264 5.03 -17.54 15.73
C ARG A 264 6.56 -17.47 15.79
N SER A 265 7.23 -18.56 16.19
CA SER A 265 8.70 -18.69 16.25
C SER A 265 9.39 -18.55 14.90
N ASN A 266 8.66 -18.70 13.79
CA ASN A 266 9.18 -18.69 12.43
C ASN A 266 8.83 -17.39 11.68
N ILE A 267 8.09 -16.47 12.30
CA ILE A 267 7.60 -15.24 11.67
C ILE A 267 8.38 -14.04 12.20
N GLY A 268 8.91 -13.23 11.28
CA GLY A 268 9.60 -11.99 11.64
C GLY A 268 10.87 -12.24 12.44
N VAL A 269 11.63 -13.26 12.07
CA VAL A 269 12.87 -13.64 12.75
C VAL A 269 14.02 -12.82 12.18
N GLU A 270 14.81 -12.19 13.04
CA GLU A 270 15.98 -11.40 12.66
C GLU A 270 17.03 -12.27 11.98
N ILE A 271 17.53 -11.80 10.83
CA ILE A 271 18.64 -12.41 10.12
C ILE A 271 19.94 -11.81 10.66
N PRO A 272 20.85 -12.61 11.25
CA PRO A 272 22.11 -12.10 11.78
C PRO A 272 22.91 -11.30 10.76
N GLN A 273 23.40 -10.11 11.13
CA GLN A 273 24.31 -9.31 10.32
C GLN A 273 25.72 -9.33 10.92
N THR A 274 26.77 -9.29 10.08
CA THR A 274 28.16 -9.19 10.56
C THR A 274 28.46 -7.85 11.22
N THR A 275 27.66 -6.83 10.91
CA THR A 275 27.78 -5.48 11.45
C THR A 275 26.37 -4.95 11.67
N GLU A 276 26.02 -4.73 12.93
CA GLU A 276 24.65 -4.35 13.33
C GLU A 276 24.38 -2.84 13.20
N SER A 277 25.44 -2.02 13.13
CA SER A 277 25.32 -0.57 13.04
C SER A 277 26.47 0.07 12.29
N VAL A 278 26.21 1.23 11.70
CA VAL A 278 27.21 2.09 11.06
C VAL A 278 27.15 3.50 11.64
N ASP A 279 28.29 4.19 11.68
CA ASP A 279 28.35 5.58 12.11
C ASP A 279 28.26 6.52 10.90
N VAL A 280 27.30 7.45 10.98
CA VAL A 280 27.00 8.41 9.92
C VAL A 280 27.31 9.82 10.40
N MET A 281 28.02 10.59 9.58
CA MET A 281 28.42 11.96 9.89
C MET A 281 27.87 12.99 8.92
N SER A 282 27.85 14.24 9.38
CA SER A 282 27.69 15.40 8.49
C SER A 282 28.94 15.56 7.64
N CYS A 283 28.78 15.57 6.32
CA CYS A 283 29.88 15.74 5.38
C CYS A 283 29.70 16.98 4.48
N ASN A 284 28.93 17.98 4.92
CA ASN A 284 28.68 19.22 4.18
C ASN A 284 28.24 19.00 2.73
N ARG A 285 27.21 18.18 2.53
CA ARG A 285 26.52 18.12 1.22
C ARG A 285 25.48 19.22 1.15
N ASN A 286 25.45 19.95 0.04
CA ASN A 286 24.39 20.90 -0.24
C ASN A 286 23.04 20.18 -0.21
N SER A 287 22.12 20.70 0.60
CA SER A 287 20.76 20.18 0.66
C SER A 287 20.03 20.57 -0.61
N GLU A 288 19.54 19.58 -1.36
CA GLU A 288 18.72 19.83 -2.54
C GLU A 288 17.40 20.49 -2.12
N VAL A 289 17.06 21.60 -2.76
CA VAL A 289 15.80 22.32 -2.48
C VAL A 289 14.65 21.50 -3.04
N LYS A 290 13.87 20.87 -2.16
CA LYS A 290 12.70 20.09 -2.55
C LYS A 290 11.49 21.00 -2.85
N PRO A 291 10.67 20.65 -3.85
CA PRO A 291 9.42 21.37 -4.12
C PRO A 291 8.42 21.23 -2.95
N LYS A 292 7.45 22.14 -2.87
CA LYS A 292 6.32 22.01 -1.94
C LYS A 292 5.55 20.72 -2.25
N CYS A 293 5.11 20.01 -1.21
CA CYS A 293 4.28 18.82 -1.39
C CYS A 293 2.97 19.18 -2.11
N SER A 294 2.59 18.38 -3.11
CA SER A 294 1.34 18.51 -3.85
C SER A 294 0.82 17.14 -4.30
N THR A 295 -0.45 17.08 -4.67
CA THR A 295 -1.02 15.90 -5.33
C THR A 295 -0.35 15.66 -6.70
N GLY A 296 -0.43 14.43 -7.21
CA GLY A 296 0.14 14.03 -8.50
C GLY A 296 1.65 13.85 -8.52
N MET A 297 2.32 13.99 -7.37
CA MET A 297 3.76 13.76 -7.26
C MET A 297 4.11 12.28 -7.30
N PHE A 298 5.20 11.94 -8.00
CA PHE A 298 5.80 10.62 -7.93
C PHE A 298 6.48 10.40 -6.57
N GLN A 299 6.22 9.27 -5.93
CA GLN A 299 6.86 8.90 -4.66
C GLN A 299 7.92 7.82 -4.90
N PRO A 300 9.21 8.13 -4.67
CA PRO A 300 10.26 7.12 -4.72
C PRO A 300 10.15 6.16 -3.53
N PHE A 301 11.01 5.13 -3.51
CA PHE A 301 11.14 4.22 -2.39
C PHE A 301 12.56 4.34 -1.76
N PRO A 302 12.67 4.54 -0.43
CA PRO A 302 11.57 4.85 0.49
C PRO A 302 10.95 6.21 0.14
N SER A 303 9.69 6.40 0.52
CA SER A 303 8.93 7.63 0.32
C SER A 303 9.32 8.72 1.34
N GLY A 304 9.92 8.33 2.46
CA GLY A 304 10.38 9.22 3.52
C GLY A 304 11.16 8.50 4.62
N TYR A 305 11.43 9.22 5.69
CA TYR A 305 12.06 8.70 6.90
C TYR A 305 11.54 9.44 8.14
N PHE A 306 11.58 8.80 9.30
CA PHE A 306 11.39 9.47 10.58
C PHE A 306 12.72 10.05 11.08
N LEU A 307 12.67 11.25 11.66
CA LEU A 307 13.73 11.83 12.48
C LEU A 307 13.06 12.67 13.57
N ASN A 308 13.45 12.44 14.83
CA ASN A 308 12.80 13.03 16.01
C ASN A 308 11.27 12.87 15.95
N ASN A 309 10.81 11.67 15.54
CA ASN A 309 9.40 11.31 15.47
C ASN A 309 8.57 12.16 14.48
N VAL A 310 9.23 12.88 13.58
CA VAL A 310 8.63 13.61 12.46
C VAL A 310 8.96 12.88 11.17
N TRP A 311 7.95 12.65 10.33
CA TRP A 311 8.11 12.06 9.01
C TRP A 311 8.60 13.11 8.03
N TYR A 312 9.69 12.84 7.32
CA TYR A 312 10.26 13.68 6.27
C TYR A 312 10.16 12.96 4.93
N PRO A 313 9.27 13.39 4.01
CA PRO A 313 9.21 12.84 2.67
C PRO A 313 10.49 13.19 1.90
N VAL A 314 10.96 12.25 1.07
CA VAL A 314 12.17 12.48 0.26
C VAL A 314 11.89 13.26 -1.02
N PHE A 315 10.64 13.30 -1.48
CA PHE A 315 10.25 13.88 -2.78
C PHE A 315 9.70 15.30 -2.71
N CYS A 316 9.39 15.80 -1.52
CA CYS A 316 8.86 17.14 -1.33
C CYS A 316 9.29 17.70 0.04
N ASN A 317 9.07 18.99 0.23
CA ASN A 317 9.38 19.68 1.47
C ASN A 317 8.11 19.81 2.34
N LEU A 318 8.14 19.19 3.51
CA LEU A 318 7.27 19.60 4.61
C LEU A 318 7.89 20.86 5.20
N SER A 319 7.35 22.04 4.86
CA SER A 319 7.82 23.33 5.40
C SER A 319 8.09 23.27 6.91
N THR A 320 9.02 24.08 7.41
CA THR A 320 9.45 24.15 8.83
C THR A 320 8.35 24.46 9.86
N TYR A 321 7.15 24.87 9.44
CA TYR A 321 6.01 25.12 10.33
C TYR A 321 5.23 23.84 10.65
N ASP A 322 4.87 23.65 11.93
CA ASP A 322 3.97 22.57 12.37
C ASP A 322 2.60 22.72 11.65
N PRO A 323 2.27 21.83 10.69
CA PRO A 323 1.06 21.99 9.88
C PRO A 323 -0.22 22.02 10.73
N GLN A 324 -0.20 21.39 11.90
CA GLN A 324 -1.37 21.30 12.79
C GLN A 324 -1.67 22.63 13.48
N SER A 325 -0.66 23.48 13.70
CA SER A 325 -0.86 24.82 14.27
C SER A 325 -1.77 25.72 13.44
N HIS A 326 -1.91 25.42 12.14
CA HIS A 326 -2.76 26.15 11.21
C HIS A 326 -3.94 25.32 10.70
N ILE A 327 -4.29 24.21 11.37
CA ILE A 327 -5.34 23.30 10.90
C ILE A 327 -6.67 24.02 10.69
N SER A 328 -7.08 24.90 11.62
CA SER A 328 -8.34 25.66 11.50
C SER A 328 -8.38 26.51 10.22
N ASN A 329 -7.28 27.17 9.86
CA ASN A 329 -7.20 27.96 8.63
C ASN A 329 -7.16 27.06 7.39
N CYS A 330 -6.44 25.95 7.46
CA CYS A 330 -6.32 25.00 6.38
C CYS A 330 -7.67 24.33 6.05
N LEU A 331 -8.46 23.95 7.06
CA LEU A 331 -9.73 23.26 6.85
C LEU A 331 -10.90 24.22 6.59
N SER A 332 -10.74 25.52 6.84
CA SER A 332 -11.82 26.50 6.69
C SER A 332 -12.42 26.48 5.28
N GLY A 333 -13.75 26.41 5.22
CA GLY A 333 -14.52 26.37 3.98
C GLY A 333 -14.50 25.01 3.25
N LYS A 334 -13.87 23.96 3.81
CA LYS A 334 -13.70 22.67 3.13
C LYS A 334 -14.76 21.64 3.52
N LYS A 335 -15.12 20.80 2.54
CA LYS A 335 -15.89 19.56 2.71
C LYS A 335 -14.96 18.37 2.54
N ILE A 336 -14.81 17.56 3.58
CA ILE A 336 -13.86 16.45 3.64
C ILE A 336 -14.63 15.15 3.81
N TYR A 337 -14.56 14.28 2.82
CA TYR A 337 -15.18 12.96 2.82
C TYR A 337 -14.11 11.91 3.09
N ILE A 338 -14.15 11.29 4.27
CA ILE A 338 -13.20 10.26 4.70
C ILE A 338 -13.90 8.91 4.62
N MET A 339 -13.43 8.01 3.75
CA MET A 339 -14.02 6.70 3.55
C MET A 339 -13.01 5.59 3.82
N GLY A 340 -13.21 4.80 4.86
CA GLY A 340 -12.17 3.87 5.26
C GLY A 340 -12.59 2.84 6.28
N ASP A 341 -11.55 2.25 6.86
CA ASP A 341 -11.63 1.33 7.97
C ASP A 341 -11.35 2.05 9.31
N SER A 342 -11.05 1.28 10.34
CA SER A 342 -10.84 1.77 11.70
C SER A 342 -9.59 2.65 11.84
N THR A 343 -8.65 2.56 10.90
CA THR A 343 -7.44 3.40 10.87
C THR A 343 -7.70 4.79 10.28
N LEU A 344 -8.63 4.95 9.35
CA LEU A 344 -9.12 6.27 8.93
C LEU A 344 -10.17 6.83 9.89
N LEU A 345 -10.88 5.98 10.62
CA LEU A 345 -11.71 6.43 11.74
C LEU A 345 -10.85 7.13 12.81
N GLN A 346 -9.64 6.62 13.08
CA GLN A 346 -8.67 7.27 13.97
C GLN A 346 -8.28 8.68 13.50
N TRP A 347 -8.19 8.92 12.18
CA TRP A 347 -7.94 10.28 11.67
C TRP A 347 -9.06 11.24 12.04
N THR A 348 -10.31 10.82 11.87
CA THR A 348 -11.48 11.66 12.20
C THR A 348 -11.45 12.07 13.68
N HIS A 349 -11.20 11.11 14.58
CA HIS A 349 -11.06 11.42 16.01
C HIS A 349 -9.84 12.29 16.32
N TYR A 350 -8.71 12.05 15.67
CA TYR A 350 -7.50 12.84 15.85
C TYR A 350 -7.67 14.29 15.37
N ILE A 351 -8.31 14.51 14.21
CA ILE A 351 -8.60 15.87 13.72
C ILE A 351 -9.50 16.61 14.70
N ALA A 352 -10.53 15.95 15.22
CA ALA A 352 -11.42 16.53 16.23
C ALA A 352 -10.69 16.89 17.54
N SER A 353 -9.68 16.10 17.95
CA SER A 353 -8.94 16.36 19.18
C SER A 353 -7.97 17.54 19.07
N ILE A 354 -7.53 17.91 17.87
CA ILE A 354 -6.62 19.05 17.63
C ILE A 354 -7.34 20.31 17.12
N MET A 355 -8.62 20.22 16.77
CA MET A 355 -9.46 21.34 16.34
C MET A 355 -10.73 21.42 17.22
N ASN A 356 -10.61 22.08 18.38
CA ASN A 356 -11.66 22.13 19.40
C ASN A 356 -13.01 22.73 18.93
N SER A 357 -13.01 23.56 17.89
CA SER A 357 -14.21 24.15 17.30
C SER A 357 -15.03 23.16 16.47
N LEU A 358 -14.40 22.07 16.01
CA LEU A 358 -15.06 21.01 15.24
C LEU A 358 -15.87 20.11 16.19
N LYS A 359 -17.19 20.02 15.98
CA LYS A 359 -18.10 19.25 16.84
C LYS A 359 -18.70 18.06 16.11
N PHE A 360 -18.87 16.94 16.82
CA PHE A 360 -19.65 15.81 16.32
C PHE A 360 -21.13 16.19 16.27
N PHE A 361 -21.74 16.05 15.10
CA PHE A 361 -23.17 16.16 14.91
C PHE A 361 -23.82 14.80 15.14
N ASP A 362 -24.82 14.75 16.02
CA ASP A 362 -25.54 13.51 16.30
C ASP A 362 -26.46 13.15 15.14
N LEU A 363 -26.09 12.10 14.39
CA LEU A 363 -26.91 11.54 13.31
C LEU A 363 -28.00 10.58 13.82
N HIS A 364 -28.14 10.43 15.14
CA HIS A 364 -29.00 9.45 15.80
C HIS A 364 -28.79 8.02 15.29
N ALA A 365 -27.55 7.72 14.88
CA ALA A 365 -27.19 6.42 14.35
C ALA A 365 -26.98 5.42 15.49
N SER A 366 -27.68 4.29 15.43
CA SER A 366 -27.56 3.20 16.42
C SER A 366 -26.57 2.13 15.95
N GLY A 367 -25.71 1.64 16.85
CA GLY A 367 -24.79 0.52 16.57
C GLY A 367 -23.31 0.91 16.58
N SER A 368 -22.44 -0.06 16.30
CA SER A 368 -21.00 0.18 16.21
C SER A 368 -20.62 0.63 14.81
N PHE A 369 -19.58 1.47 14.70
CA PHE A 369 -18.96 1.80 13.41
C PHE A 369 -19.90 2.55 12.44
N ASN A 370 -20.70 3.47 13.00
CA ASN A 370 -21.62 4.31 12.25
C ASN A 370 -20.90 5.46 11.55
N THR A 371 -21.52 5.92 10.46
CA THR A 371 -21.16 7.18 9.81
C THR A 371 -21.05 8.31 10.83
N LEU A 372 -20.01 9.14 10.72
CA LEU A 372 -19.79 10.31 11.56
C LEU A 372 -19.88 11.59 10.74
N LEU A 373 -20.52 12.60 11.31
CA LEU A 373 -20.53 13.96 10.76
C LEU A 373 -19.93 14.91 11.79
N LEU A 374 -18.95 15.71 11.36
CA LEU A 374 -18.34 16.74 12.18
C LEU A 374 -18.47 18.10 11.48
N LEU A 375 -18.85 19.12 12.24
CA LEU A 375 -19.15 20.44 11.73
C LEU A 375 -18.44 21.53 12.56
N ASP A 376 -17.96 22.55 11.87
CA ASP A 376 -17.60 23.85 12.44
C ASP A 376 -18.34 24.92 11.63
N THR A 377 -19.36 25.52 12.23
CA THR A 377 -20.23 26.50 11.56
C THR A 377 -19.56 27.85 11.39
N ASP A 378 -18.61 28.21 12.25
CA ASP A 378 -17.93 29.50 12.20
C ASP A 378 -16.89 29.51 11.08
N LYS A 379 -16.21 28.37 10.88
CA LYS A 379 -15.18 28.18 9.85
C LYS A 379 -15.70 27.50 8.60
N ASN A 380 -16.97 27.12 8.56
CA ASN A 380 -17.61 26.36 7.48
C ASN A 380 -16.87 25.06 7.13
N VAL A 381 -16.50 24.27 8.15
CA VAL A 381 -15.85 22.97 7.97
C VAL A 381 -16.88 21.86 8.05
N TYR A 382 -16.83 20.95 7.10
CA TYR A 382 -17.65 19.75 7.05
C TYR A 382 -16.74 18.53 6.91
N ILE A 383 -16.79 17.59 7.86
CA ILE A 383 -16.09 16.30 7.76
C ILE A 383 -17.11 15.17 7.89
N HIS A 384 -17.15 14.30 6.89
CA HIS A 384 -18.02 13.14 6.85
C HIS A 384 -17.17 11.88 6.77
N TRP A 385 -17.20 11.06 7.82
CA TRP A 385 -16.54 9.77 7.84
C TRP A 385 -17.53 8.64 7.57
N LYS A 386 -17.14 7.71 6.70
CA LYS A 386 -17.94 6.55 6.32
C LYS A 386 -17.07 5.30 6.17
N LYS A 387 -17.68 4.13 6.32
CA LYS A 387 -17.07 2.84 5.97
C LYS A 387 -16.75 2.79 4.47
N HIS A 388 -15.68 2.11 4.07
CA HIS A 388 -15.30 1.99 2.65
C HIS A 388 -16.14 0.98 1.81
N GLY A 389 -17.18 0.40 2.40
CA GLY A 389 -18.01 -0.66 1.81
C GLY A 389 -17.48 -2.08 2.07
N HIS A 390 -18.14 -3.11 1.54
CA HIS A 390 -17.73 -4.50 1.74
C HIS A 390 -16.46 -4.81 0.92
N PRO A 391 -15.60 -5.75 1.37
CA PRO A 391 -15.64 -6.43 2.66
C PRO A 391 -15.32 -5.47 3.81
N LEU A 392 -16.07 -5.58 4.90
CA LEU A 392 -15.75 -4.90 6.16
C LEU A 392 -15.76 -5.95 7.25
N LEU A 393 -14.61 -6.14 7.90
CA LEU A 393 -14.38 -7.18 8.90
C LEU A 393 -14.24 -6.55 10.28
N ILE A 394 -15.32 -6.58 11.05
CA ILE A 394 -15.38 -6.03 12.40
C ILE A 394 -16.10 -7.00 13.33
N ALA A 395 -15.75 -6.96 14.62
CA ALA A 395 -16.25 -7.90 15.61
C ALA A 395 -17.74 -7.70 15.96
N TYR A 396 -18.34 -6.58 15.53
CA TYR A 396 -19.70 -6.18 15.88
C TYR A 396 -20.58 -6.03 14.63
N ALA A 397 -21.89 -6.08 14.83
CA ALA A 397 -22.84 -5.74 13.79
C ALA A 397 -22.68 -4.27 13.39
N PHE A 398 -22.61 -4.01 12.10
CA PHE A 398 -22.64 -2.67 11.53
C PHE A 398 -23.85 -2.51 10.63
N THR A 399 -24.43 -1.31 10.66
CA THR A 399 -25.53 -1.00 9.74
C THR A 399 -25.03 -0.95 8.30
N VAL A 400 -25.89 -1.41 7.40
CA VAL A 400 -25.73 -1.30 5.94
C VAL A 400 -26.78 -0.36 5.32
N LYS A 401 -27.58 0.34 6.13
CA LYS A 401 -28.53 1.36 5.64
C LYS A 401 -27.82 2.54 4.97
N ASP A 402 -26.62 2.84 5.44
CA ASP A 402 -25.72 3.82 4.86
C ASP A 402 -24.76 3.20 3.84
N TYR A 403 -25.01 1.98 3.32
CA TYR A 403 -24.02 1.27 2.50
C TYR A 403 -23.75 1.96 1.15
N SER A 404 -22.46 2.10 0.87
CA SER A 404 -21.91 2.38 -0.46
C SER A 404 -20.42 2.10 -0.46
N THR A 405 -19.89 1.81 -1.63
CA THR A 405 -18.44 1.69 -1.83
C THR A 405 -17.82 3.07 -2.08
N VAL A 406 -16.49 3.16 -1.92
CA VAL A 406 -15.74 4.41 -2.19
C VAL A 406 -16.01 4.96 -3.59
N ASN A 407 -16.03 4.10 -4.61
CA ASN A 407 -16.27 4.53 -5.99
C ASN A 407 -17.69 5.07 -6.19
N GLN A 408 -18.70 4.46 -5.55
CA GLN A 408 -20.09 4.93 -5.60
C GLN A 408 -20.27 6.28 -4.92
N GLU A 409 -19.63 6.50 -3.75
CA GLU A 409 -19.63 7.81 -3.08
C GLU A 409 -18.96 8.87 -3.94
N ILE A 410 -17.79 8.54 -4.51
CA ILE A 410 -17.09 9.44 -5.42
C ILE A 410 -18.00 9.82 -6.58
N ASP A 411 -18.67 8.89 -7.26
CA ASP A 411 -19.53 9.21 -8.40
C ASP A 411 -20.78 10.02 -8.04
N ARG A 412 -21.34 9.84 -6.83
CA ARG A 412 -22.54 10.56 -6.37
C ARG A 412 -22.25 12.00 -5.94
N LEU A 413 -21.02 12.28 -5.50
CA LEU A 413 -20.65 13.58 -4.93
C LEU A 413 -20.07 14.51 -6.01
N GLU A 414 -20.42 15.80 -5.92
CA GLU A 414 -20.10 16.81 -6.94
C GLU A 414 -18.59 17.03 -7.13
N GLY A 415 -17.83 17.12 -6.03
CA GLY A 415 -16.43 17.52 -6.04
C GLY A 415 -16.25 19.03 -5.88
N GLY A 416 -15.19 19.58 -6.44
CA GLY A 416 -14.91 21.02 -6.51
C GLY A 416 -13.70 21.46 -5.68
N PRO A 417 -13.29 22.74 -5.79
CA PRO A 417 -12.05 23.27 -5.20
C PRO A 417 -12.00 23.21 -3.66
N GLN A 418 -13.16 23.13 -3.02
CA GLN A 418 -13.28 22.99 -1.56
C GLN A 418 -13.59 21.57 -1.09
N THR A 419 -13.66 20.62 -2.02
CA THR A 419 -13.98 19.23 -1.72
C THR A 419 -12.71 18.39 -1.69
N VAL A 420 -12.58 17.59 -0.63
CA VAL A 420 -11.47 16.67 -0.42
C VAL A 420 -12.03 15.27 -0.18
N PHE A 421 -11.57 14.29 -0.95
CA PHE A 421 -11.81 12.88 -0.70
C PHE A 421 -10.58 12.25 -0.06
N VAL A 422 -10.76 11.47 1.00
CA VAL A 422 -9.73 10.65 1.64
C VAL A 422 -10.23 9.22 1.69
N PHE A 423 -9.45 8.23 1.24
CA PHE A 423 -9.87 6.83 1.40
C PHE A 423 -8.75 5.82 1.66
N SER A 424 -9.15 4.70 2.27
CA SER A 424 -8.38 3.46 2.45
C SER A 424 -9.27 2.25 2.18
N LEU A 425 -8.69 1.14 1.72
CA LEU A 425 -9.44 -0.08 1.39
C LEU A 425 -8.82 -1.37 1.97
N GLY A 426 -7.50 -1.45 2.08
CA GLY A 426 -6.79 -2.74 1.93
C GLY A 426 -7.04 -3.82 3.00
N HIS A 427 -7.09 -3.48 4.28
CA HIS A 427 -6.91 -4.49 5.34
C HIS A 427 -8.00 -5.57 5.35
N HIS A 428 -9.25 -5.15 5.15
CA HIS A 428 -10.40 -6.04 5.14
C HIS A 428 -10.47 -6.94 3.90
N PHE A 429 -9.64 -6.68 2.88
CA PHE A 429 -9.56 -7.50 1.66
C PHE A 429 -8.48 -8.61 1.74
N ARG A 430 -7.63 -8.60 2.77
CA ARG A 430 -6.55 -9.60 2.93
C ARG A 430 -7.02 -11.06 2.89
N PRO A 431 -8.14 -11.47 3.54
CA PRO A 431 -8.53 -12.88 3.59
C PRO A 431 -9.29 -13.38 2.35
N PHE A 432 -9.44 -12.53 1.34
CA PHE A 432 -10.16 -12.83 0.10
C PHE A 432 -9.19 -12.95 -1.09
N PRO A 433 -9.60 -13.65 -2.16
CA PRO A 433 -8.86 -13.66 -3.42
C PRO A 433 -8.51 -12.24 -3.87
N ILE A 434 -7.28 -12.06 -4.34
CA ILE A 434 -6.76 -10.72 -4.68
C ILE A 434 -7.56 -10.04 -5.80
N THR A 435 -8.23 -10.82 -6.66
CA THR A 435 -9.07 -10.34 -7.76
C THR A 435 -10.17 -9.40 -7.28
N LEU A 436 -10.76 -9.66 -6.10
CA LEU A 436 -11.75 -8.77 -5.49
C LEU A 436 -11.16 -7.38 -5.20
N PHE A 437 -9.94 -7.32 -4.66
CA PHE A 437 -9.26 -6.06 -4.38
C PHE A 437 -8.85 -5.33 -5.66
N ILE A 438 -8.35 -6.06 -6.67
CA ILE A 438 -7.99 -5.48 -7.97
C ILE A 438 -9.22 -4.85 -8.62
N ASN A 439 -10.37 -5.54 -8.65
CA ASN A 439 -11.61 -4.99 -9.22
C ASN A 439 -12.04 -3.71 -8.49
N ARG A 440 -12.01 -3.70 -7.15
CA ARG A 440 -12.34 -2.50 -6.36
C ARG A 440 -11.41 -1.32 -6.66
N LEU A 441 -10.11 -1.55 -6.80
CA LEU A 441 -9.15 -0.51 -7.16
C LEU A 441 -9.42 0.07 -8.56
N LEU A 442 -9.70 -0.79 -9.55
CA LEU A 442 -10.01 -0.36 -10.92
C LEU A 442 -11.30 0.46 -10.98
N ASN A 443 -12.36 0.03 -10.29
CA ASN A 443 -13.62 0.80 -10.19
C ASN A 443 -13.41 2.15 -9.51
N THR A 444 -12.63 2.18 -8.44
CA THR A 444 -12.28 3.42 -7.73
C THR A 444 -11.45 4.36 -8.61
N ARG A 445 -10.49 3.83 -9.38
CA ARG A 445 -9.72 4.62 -10.35
C ARG A 445 -10.64 5.26 -11.38
N LYS A 446 -11.55 4.48 -11.99
CA LYS A 446 -12.52 4.98 -12.98
C LYS A 446 -13.42 6.08 -12.40
N ALA A 447 -13.87 5.94 -11.15
CA ALA A 447 -14.67 6.97 -10.47
C ALA A 447 -13.88 8.27 -10.24
N ILE A 448 -12.59 8.16 -9.86
CA ILE A 448 -11.71 9.33 -9.72
C ILE A 448 -11.45 10.01 -11.07
N GLU A 449 -11.26 9.25 -12.14
CA GLU A 449 -11.10 9.80 -13.49
C GLU A 449 -12.36 10.59 -13.90
N ARG A 450 -13.56 10.03 -13.67
CA ARG A 450 -14.83 10.75 -13.88
C ARG A 450 -14.96 11.99 -13.00
N LEU A 451 -14.51 11.91 -11.74
CA LEU A 451 -14.49 13.06 -10.82
C LEU A 451 -13.61 14.18 -11.37
N PHE A 452 -12.41 13.87 -11.86
CA PHE A 452 -11.52 14.89 -12.40
C PHE A 452 -11.99 15.49 -13.73
N LEU A 453 -12.77 14.75 -14.53
CA LEU A 453 -13.42 15.31 -15.72
C LEU A 453 -14.48 16.36 -15.37
N ARG A 454 -15.28 16.12 -14.31
CA ARG A 454 -16.36 17.04 -13.91
C ARG A 454 -15.91 18.14 -12.94
N SER A 455 -14.90 17.86 -12.12
CA SER A 455 -14.45 18.72 -11.02
C SER A 455 -12.92 18.62 -10.83
N PRO A 456 -12.12 19.15 -11.77
CA PRO A 456 -10.66 18.95 -11.82
C PRO A 456 -9.90 19.50 -10.60
N ASP A 457 -10.44 20.49 -9.91
CA ASP A 457 -9.81 21.11 -8.73
C ASP A 457 -10.02 20.32 -7.43
N THR A 458 -10.79 19.23 -7.48
CA THR A 458 -11.03 18.36 -6.31
C THR A 458 -9.72 17.73 -5.82
N LYS A 459 -9.52 17.65 -4.51
CA LYS A 459 -8.39 16.89 -3.94
C LYS A 459 -8.80 15.48 -3.59
N VAL A 460 -7.99 14.50 -3.99
CA VAL A 460 -8.18 13.08 -3.65
C VAL A 460 -6.90 12.57 -3.01
N ILE A 461 -7.03 12.04 -1.79
CA ILE A 461 -5.94 11.54 -0.96
C ILE A 461 -6.17 10.06 -0.66
N ILE A 462 -5.15 9.25 -0.89
CA ILE A 462 -5.21 7.79 -0.71
C ILE A 462 -4.24 7.43 0.40
N ARG A 463 -4.75 6.82 1.46
CA ARG A 463 -3.92 6.23 2.51
C ARG A 463 -3.70 4.76 2.16
N THR A 464 -2.45 4.35 1.99
CA THR A 464 -2.11 2.97 1.67
C THR A 464 -2.33 2.03 2.86
N GLU A 465 -2.16 0.74 2.61
CA GLU A 465 -1.99 -0.30 3.64
C GLU A 465 -0.92 0.05 4.68
N ASN A 466 -1.00 -0.56 5.86
CA ASN A 466 0.03 -0.56 6.89
C ASN A 466 0.37 -1.98 7.34
N THR A 467 1.52 -2.15 7.99
CA THR A 467 1.87 -3.46 8.59
C THR A 467 0.99 -3.77 9.80
N ARG A 468 0.99 -5.02 10.25
CA ARG A 468 0.22 -5.45 11.43
C ARG A 468 0.97 -6.45 12.33
N GLU A 469 0.25 -7.01 13.29
CA GLU A 469 0.77 -7.94 14.29
C GLU A 469 1.28 -9.24 13.66
N GLN A 470 2.38 -9.77 14.20
CA GLN A 470 2.99 -11.05 13.78
C GLN A 470 2.34 -12.29 14.43
N SER A 471 1.33 -12.10 15.28
CA SER A 471 0.64 -13.17 16.00
C SER A 471 -0.76 -13.50 15.46
N VAL A 472 -1.20 -12.81 14.41
CA VAL A 472 -2.52 -13.05 13.80
C VAL A 472 -2.54 -14.31 12.93
N ALA A 473 -3.74 -14.71 12.49
CA ALA A 473 -3.92 -15.75 11.49
C ALA A 473 -3.24 -15.37 10.16
N MET A 474 -1.99 -15.80 9.98
CA MET A 474 -1.15 -15.42 8.84
C MET A 474 -1.72 -15.86 7.49
N ASP A 475 -2.42 -16.99 7.47
CA ASP A 475 -3.10 -17.50 6.28
C ASP A 475 -4.20 -16.56 5.76
N ARG A 476 -4.67 -15.62 6.59
CA ARG A 476 -5.72 -14.65 6.28
C ARG A 476 -5.26 -13.20 6.26
N PHE A 477 -4.33 -12.85 7.14
CA PHE A 477 -4.02 -11.46 7.43
C PHE A 477 -2.55 -11.09 7.29
N SER A 478 -1.69 -12.01 6.81
CA SER A 478 -0.27 -11.77 6.64
C SER A 478 0.03 -10.44 5.94
N ASP A 479 1.09 -9.78 6.40
CA ASP A 479 1.65 -8.59 5.76
C ASP A 479 2.13 -8.87 4.33
N PHE A 480 2.39 -10.12 3.93
CA PHE A 480 2.62 -10.45 2.52
C PHE A 480 1.43 -10.04 1.64
N TYR A 481 0.20 -10.29 2.10
CA TYR A 481 -1.01 -9.87 1.37
C TYR A 481 -1.15 -8.36 1.33
N GLY A 482 -0.89 -7.70 2.46
CA GLY A 482 -0.91 -6.25 2.59
C GLY A 482 0.13 -5.57 1.70
N TYR A 483 1.32 -6.15 1.55
CA TYR A 483 2.38 -5.63 0.69
C TYR A 483 1.98 -5.65 -0.78
N ILE A 484 1.35 -6.73 -1.26
CA ILE A 484 0.83 -6.81 -2.63
C ILE A 484 -0.26 -5.74 -2.84
N GLN A 485 -1.16 -5.55 -1.87
CA GLN A 485 -2.21 -4.53 -1.94
C GLN A 485 -1.66 -3.10 -1.92
N TYR A 486 -0.62 -2.86 -1.11
CA TYR A 486 0.14 -1.62 -1.07
C TYR A 486 0.73 -1.28 -2.45
N GLN A 487 1.42 -2.23 -3.09
CA GLN A 487 1.99 -2.04 -4.41
C GLN A 487 0.91 -1.80 -5.47
N LEU A 488 -0.13 -2.62 -5.49
CA LEU A 488 -1.26 -2.45 -6.41
C LEU A 488 -1.94 -1.09 -6.27
N THR A 489 -2.08 -0.57 -5.04
CA THR A 489 -2.66 0.75 -4.81
C THR A 489 -1.80 1.83 -5.49
N LYS A 490 -0.47 1.78 -5.30
CA LYS A 490 0.44 2.76 -5.91
C LYS A 490 0.47 2.64 -7.43
N ASP A 491 0.49 1.43 -7.96
CA ASP A 491 0.52 1.18 -9.40
C ASP A 491 -0.79 1.57 -10.08
N ILE A 492 -1.95 1.15 -9.54
CA ILE A 492 -3.25 1.41 -10.15
C ILE A 492 -3.62 2.88 -10.08
N PHE A 493 -3.23 3.64 -9.05
CA PHE A 493 -3.50 5.09 -9.01
C PHE A 493 -2.39 5.95 -9.62
N GLN A 494 -1.31 5.34 -10.11
CA GLN A 494 -0.23 6.06 -10.77
C GLN A 494 -0.76 6.90 -11.95
N GLY A 495 -0.20 8.10 -12.10
CA GLY A 495 -0.54 9.02 -13.18
C GLY A 495 -1.80 9.86 -12.95
N LEU A 496 -2.55 9.63 -11.87
CA LEU A 496 -3.63 10.52 -11.46
C LEU A 496 -3.11 11.64 -10.56
N ASN A 497 -3.80 12.78 -10.55
CA ASN A 497 -3.52 13.90 -9.65
C ASN A 497 -4.02 13.64 -8.21
N VAL A 498 -3.54 12.55 -7.60
CA VAL A 498 -3.90 12.13 -6.24
C VAL A 498 -2.73 12.33 -5.28
N GLY A 499 -3.01 12.57 -3.99
CA GLY A 499 -1.99 12.52 -2.94
C GLY A 499 -1.93 11.12 -2.35
N ILE A 500 -0.73 10.56 -2.16
CA ILE A 500 -0.57 9.26 -1.51
C ILE A 500 0.07 9.47 -0.14
N ILE A 501 -0.53 8.91 0.90
CA ILE A 501 0.06 8.83 2.24
C ILE A 501 0.52 7.38 2.43
N ASP A 502 1.83 7.19 2.32
CA ASP A 502 2.50 5.90 2.34
C ASP A 502 2.58 5.35 3.77
N ALA A 503 1.42 4.92 4.28
CA ALA A 503 1.30 4.36 5.62
C ALA A 503 2.10 3.06 5.78
N TRP A 504 2.39 2.35 4.67
CA TRP A 504 3.19 1.14 4.70
C TRP A 504 4.62 1.49 5.08
N ASP A 505 5.23 2.40 4.33
CA ASP A 505 6.60 2.84 4.55
C ASP A 505 6.79 3.49 5.92
N MET A 506 5.84 4.31 6.35
CA MET A 506 5.82 4.86 7.72
C MET A 506 5.78 3.76 8.79
N SER A 507 5.04 2.67 8.56
CA SER A 507 4.95 1.57 9.53
C SER A 507 6.24 0.74 9.58
N ILE A 508 6.89 0.53 8.43
CA ILE A 508 8.20 -0.12 8.37
C ILE A 508 9.26 0.72 9.09
N ALA A 509 9.34 2.01 8.75
CA ALA A 509 10.29 2.97 9.29
C ALA A 509 10.16 3.11 10.82
N SER A 510 8.93 3.26 11.32
CA SER A 510 8.66 3.34 12.77
C SER A 510 8.87 2.01 13.51
N GLY A 511 8.93 0.88 12.79
CA GLY A 511 9.08 -0.43 13.42
C GLY A 511 7.78 -0.94 14.04
N ALA A 512 6.63 -0.51 13.50
CA ALA A 512 5.33 -0.90 13.99
C ALA A 512 5.02 -2.38 13.71
N PHE A 513 4.42 -3.05 14.68
CA PHE A 513 3.83 -4.39 14.57
C PHE A 513 2.38 -4.39 15.03
N GLU A 514 1.70 -3.25 14.93
CA GLU A 514 0.29 -3.11 15.32
C GLU A 514 -0.49 -2.62 14.11
N LEU A 515 -1.67 -3.18 13.87
CA LEU A 515 -2.57 -2.73 12.81
C LEU A 515 -2.95 -1.26 13.00
N HIS A 516 -3.20 -0.88 14.24
CA HIS A 516 -3.59 0.47 14.58
C HIS A 516 -2.36 1.36 14.74
N PRO A 517 -2.16 2.38 13.90
CA PRO A 517 -1.02 3.28 14.03
C PRO A 517 -1.07 4.03 15.38
N SER A 518 0.11 4.31 15.93
CA SER A 518 0.24 5.14 17.12
C SER A 518 -0.25 6.57 16.86
N ALA A 519 -0.59 7.31 17.92
CA ALA A 519 -0.98 8.71 17.80
C ALA A 519 0.09 9.56 17.08
N SER A 520 1.38 9.26 17.26
CA SER A 520 2.45 9.95 16.52
C SER A 520 2.46 9.61 15.03
N THR A 521 2.24 8.36 14.66
CA THR A 521 2.13 7.98 13.25
C THR A 521 0.90 8.64 12.61
N VAL A 522 -0.24 8.66 13.31
CA VAL A 522 -1.44 9.39 12.85
C VAL A 522 -1.16 10.88 12.71
N LYS A 523 -0.48 11.52 13.67
CA LYS A 523 -0.05 12.92 13.59
C LYS A 523 0.70 13.20 12.28
N ASN A 524 1.67 12.35 11.95
CA ASN A 524 2.49 12.52 10.75
C ASN A 524 1.72 12.23 9.44
N GLN A 525 0.77 11.29 9.46
CA GLN A 525 -0.15 11.07 8.35
C GLN A 525 -1.03 12.30 8.10
N ILE A 526 -1.57 12.90 9.17
CA ILE A 526 -2.34 14.15 9.10
C ILE A 526 -1.48 15.32 8.63
N ASN A 527 -0.20 15.40 9.01
CA ASN A 527 0.72 16.42 8.50
C ASN A 527 0.88 16.35 6.98
N MET A 528 1.06 15.14 6.43
CA MET A 528 1.09 14.92 4.98
C MET A 528 -0.24 15.31 4.33
N PHE A 529 -1.37 14.92 4.94
CA PHE A 529 -2.71 15.25 4.46
C PHE A 529 -2.91 16.76 4.33
N LEU A 530 -2.63 17.51 5.40
CA LEU A 530 -2.78 18.97 5.43
C LEU A 530 -1.90 19.63 4.35
N LYS A 531 -0.70 19.10 4.09
CA LYS A 531 0.21 19.62 3.06
C LYS A 531 -0.20 19.33 1.63
N TYR A 532 -1.12 18.40 1.40
CA TYR A 532 -1.67 18.17 0.07
C TYR A 532 -2.83 19.09 -0.26
N ILE A 533 -3.53 19.60 0.76
CA ILE A 533 -4.75 20.39 0.60
C ILE A 533 -4.55 21.88 0.93
N CYS A 534 -3.38 22.21 1.49
CA CYS A 534 -2.87 23.52 1.86
C CYS A 534 -1.37 23.59 1.53
#